data_AF-A0A4Y2UNU5-F1
#
_entry.id   AF-A0A4Y2UNU5-F1
#
_cell.length_a   1.000
_cell.length_b   1.000
_cell.length_c   1.000
_cell.angle_alpha   90.00
_cell.angle_beta   90.00
_cell.angle_gamma   90.00
#
_symmetry.space_group_name_H-M   'P 1'
#
loop_
_entity.id
_entity.type
_entity.pdbx_description
1 polymer ?
#
loop_
_entity_poly.entity_id
_entity_poly.type
_entity_poly.pdbx_seq_one_letter_code
_entity_poly.pdbx_strand_id
1 'polypeptide(L)'
;MRVLKALADAEHQDFPEAAKIISRDMYMDDILSGAASLTSAKSLQADLSKLLRRGGFELHKWVSNHPALLNDISTSGYSFEDTQSNTVKALGMLWKP
;
A
#
# COMPACT_ATOMS: atom_id res chain seq x y z
N MET A 1 -16.22 -3.92 1.95
CA MET A 1 -15.03 -4.65 1.42
C MET A 1 -15.37 -6.05 0.90
N ARG A 2 -16.27 -6.20 -0.09
CA ARG A 2 -16.46 -7.49 -0.81
C ARG A 2 -15.78 -7.48 -2.17
N VAL A 3 -15.73 -6.32 -2.83
CA VAL A 3 -15.20 -6.17 -4.19
C VAL A 3 -13.68 -6.39 -4.24
N LEU A 4 -12.91 -5.77 -3.34
CA LEU A 4 -11.46 -5.96 -3.29
C LEU A 4 -11.06 -7.39 -2.91
N LYS A 5 -11.84 -8.03 -2.03
CA LYS A 5 -11.66 -9.45 -1.69
C LYS A 5 -11.91 -10.35 -2.89
N ALA A 6 -13.03 -10.13 -3.60
CA ALA A 6 -13.36 -10.87 -4.81
C ALA A 6 -12.32 -10.64 -5.94
N LEU A 7 -11.80 -9.42 -6.06
CA LEU A 7 -10.71 -9.10 -6.98
C LEU A 7 -9.42 -9.85 -6.60
N ALA A 8 -9.06 -9.87 -5.31
CA ALA A 8 -7.92 -10.62 -4.82
C ALA A 8 -8.08 -12.12 -5.07
N ASP A 9 -9.27 -12.69 -4.89
CA ASP A 9 -9.54 -14.10 -5.17
C ASP A 9 -9.45 -14.40 -6.67
N ALA A 10 -9.95 -13.51 -7.53
CA ALA A 10 -9.88 -13.65 -8.99
C ALA A 10 -8.44 -13.53 -9.53
N GLU A 11 -7.67 -12.59 -9.00
CA GLU A 11 -6.29 -12.30 -9.41
C GLU A 11 -5.26 -13.08 -8.58
N HIS A 12 -5.69 -14.02 -7.72
CA HIS A 12 -4.80 -14.80 -6.86
C HIS A 12 -3.80 -15.64 -7.65
N GLN A 13 -4.17 -16.08 -8.85
CA GLN A 13 -3.28 -16.87 -9.72
C GLN A 13 -2.12 -16.03 -10.28
N ASP A 14 -2.39 -14.78 -10.65
CA ASP A 14 -1.39 -13.88 -11.24
C ASP A 14 -0.57 -13.15 -10.16
N PHE A 15 -1.18 -12.84 -9.01
CA PHE A 15 -0.57 -12.07 -7.93
C PHE A 15 -0.86 -12.67 -6.53
N PRO A 16 -0.32 -13.87 -6.23
CA PRO A 16 -0.66 -14.60 -5.01
C PRO A 16 -0.31 -13.85 -3.72
N GLU A 17 0.83 -13.14 -3.69
CA GLU A 17 1.27 -12.36 -2.52
C GLU A 17 0.41 -11.10 -2.32
N ALA A 18 0.13 -10.34 -3.38
CA ALA A 18 -0.71 -9.15 -3.30
C ALA A 18 -2.15 -9.51 -2.89
N ALA A 19 -2.71 -10.59 -3.46
CA ALA A 19 -4.03 -11.09 -3.11
C ALA A 19 -4.11 -11.52 -1.65
N LYS A 20 -3.06 -12.17 -1.13
CA LYS A 20 -2.98 -12.57 0.28
C LYS A 20 -2.96 -11.36 1.22
N ILE A 21 -2.24 -10.30 0.86
CA ILE A 21 -2.18 -9.06 1.63
C ILE A 21 -3.50 -8.29 1.58
N ILE A 22 -4.15 -8.17 0.43
CA ILE A 22 -5.51 -7.61 0.35
C ILE A 22 -6.47 -8.43 1.22
N SER A 23 -6.25 -9.74 1.30
CA SER A 23 -7.08 -10.60 2.13
C SER A 23 -6.80 -10.52 3.63
N ARG A 24 -5.55 -10.33 4.04
CA ARG A 24 -5.13 -10.42 5.45
C ARG A 24 -4.93 -9.06 6.11
N ASP A 25 -4.39 -8.12 5.36
CA ASP A 25 -3.78 -6.89 5.85
C ASP A 25 -4.55 -5.63 5.35
N MET A 26 -5.73 -5.82 4.74
CA MET A 26 -6.67 -4.75 4.39
C MET A 26 -7.59 -4.43 5.55
N TYR A 27 -7.67 -3.15 5.90
CA TYR A 27 -8.63 -2.61 6.85
C TYR A 27 -9.42 -1.48 6.18
N MET A 28 -10.70 -1.73 5.89
CA MET A 28 -11.53 -0.79 5.13
C MET A 28 -10.78 -0.38 3.84
N ASP A 29 -10.63 0.92 3.60
CA ASP A 29 -10.00 1.50 2.41
C ASP A 29 -8.46 1.56 2.49
N ASP A 30 -7.88 1.15 3.63
CA ASP A 30 -6.43 1.16 3.87
C ASP A 30 -5.83 -0.26 3.77
N ILE A 31 -4.62 -0.36 3.20
CA ILE A 31 -3.82 -1.61 3.18
C ILE A 31 -2.58 -1.38 4.03
N LEU A 32 -2.43 -2.17 5.09
CA LEU A 32 -1.37 -2.05 6.09
C LEU A 32 -0.47 -3.28 6.04
N SER A 33 0.46 -3.30 5.08
CA SER A 33 1.36 -4.43 4.88
C SER A 33 2.82 -4.08 5.19
N GLY A 34 3.55 -5.04 5.76
CA GLY A 34 5.00 -4.98 5.94
C GLY A 34 5.70 -6.07 5.12
N ALA A 35 6.98 -5.87 4.83
CA ALA A 35 7.84 -6.91 4.27
C ALA A 35 9.20 -6.94 4.99
N ALA A 36 9.87 -8.10 4.96
CA ALA A 36 11.14 -8.32 5.67
C ALA A 36 12.35 -7.65 4.98
N SER A 37 12.20 -7.14 3.76
CA SER A 37 13.28 -6.52 3.00
C SER A 37 12.75 -5.43 2.08
N LEU A 38 13.58 -4.41 1.82
CA LEU A 38 13.24 -3.30 0.94
C LEU A 38 12.83 -3.78 -0.47
N THR A 39 13.58 -4.71 -1.04
CA THR A 39 13.29 -5.27 -2.37
C THR A 39 11.94 -6.00 -2.41
N SER A 40 11.64 -6.78 -1.36
CA SER A 40 10.35 -7.48 -1.23
C SER A 40 9.20 -6.50 -1.07
N ALA A 41 9.38 -5.44 -0.26
CA ALA A 41 8.39 -4.37 -0.12
C ALA A 41 8.13 -3.64 -1.44
N LYS A 42 9.17 -3.38 -2.24
CA LYS A 42 9.05 -2.75 -3.57
C LYS A 42 8.27 -3.62 -4.55
N SER A 43 8.64 -4.89 -4.68
CA SER A 43 7.91 -5.84 -5.54
C SER A 43 6.45 -5.94 -5.12
N LEU A 44 6.22 -6.05 -3.81
CA LEU A 44 4.87 -6.15 -3.28
C LEU A 44 4.02 -4.91 -3.57
N GLN A 45 4.59 -3.72 -3.40
CA GLN A 45 3.95 -2.45 -3.74
C GLN A 45 3.59 -2.38 -5.23
N ALA A 46 4.49 -2.82 -6.11
CA ALA A 46 4.24 -2.86 -7.55
C ALA A 46 3.12 -3.86 -7.90
N ASP A 47 3.10 -5.02 -7.27
CA ASP A 47 2.09 -6.06 -7.51
C ASP A 47 0.71 -5.63 -6.98
N LEU A 48 0.65 -5.02 -5.79
CA LEU A 48 -0.58 -4.41 -5.26
C LEU A 48 -1.12 -3.32 -6.20
N SER A 49 -0.24 -2.44 -6.69
CA SER A 49 -0.63 -1.39 -7.63
C SER A 49 -1.22 -1.97 -8.92
N LYS A 50 -0.60 -3.02 -9.47
CA LYS A 50 -1.08 -3.69 -10.68
C LYS A 50 -2.41 -4.41 -10.46
N LEU A 51 -2.54 -5.17 -9.38
CA LEU A 51 -3.76 -5.90 -9.03
C LEU A 51 -4.93 -4.93 -8.87
N LEU A 52 -4.75 -3.86 -8.09
CA LEU A 52 -5.78 -2.85 -7.89
C LEU A 52 -6.15 -2.16 -9.20
N ARG A 53 -5.16 -1.80 -10.03
CA ARG A 53 -5.41 -1.19 -11.34
C ARG A 53 -6.20 -2.12 -12.28
N ARG A 54 -5.98 -3.43 -12.22
CA ARG A 54 -6.80 -4.41 -12.96
C ARG A 54 -8.25 -4.42 -12.50
N GLY A 55 -8.49 -4.25 -11.21
CA GLY A 55 -9.83 -4.09 -10.66
C GLY A 55 -10.46 -2.71 -10.83
N GLY A 56 -9.78 -1.77 -11.50
CA GLY A 56 -10.24 -0.39 -11.66
C GLY A 56 -10.05 0.49 -10.41
N PHE A 57 -9.22 0.05 -9.46
CA PHE A 57 -8.88 0.79 -8.25
C PHE A 57 -7.50 1.43 -8.39
N GLU A 58 -7.34 2.65 -7.86
CA GLU A 58 -6.08 3.37 -7.87
C GLU A 58 -5.67 3.74 -6.44
N LEU A 59 -4.45 3.35 -6.04
CA LEU A 59 -3.89 3.70 -4.73
C LEU A 59 -3.41 5.15 -4.76
N HIS A 60 -4.13 6.02 -4.07
CA HIS A 60 -3.86 7.46 -4.04
C HIS A 60 -2.78 7.89 -3.04
N LYS A 61 -2.48 7.09 -2.01
CA LYS A 61 -1.58 7.47 -0.93
C LYS A 61 -0.71 6.30 -0.50
N TRP A 62 0.60 6.53 -0.45
CA TRP A 62 1.57 5.58 0.06
C TRP A 62 2.27 6.13 1.29
N VAL A 63 2.42 5.29 2.29
CA VAL A 63 3.14 5.61 3.51
C VAL A 63 4.08 4.46 3.79
N SER A 64 5.33 4.78 4.11
CA SER A 64 6.34 3.77 4.44
C SER A 64 7.29 4.29 5.51
N ASN A 65 7.82 3.37 6.30
CA ASN A 65 8.90 3.63 7.24
C ASN A 65 10.25 3.84 6.53
N HIS A 66 10.34 3.54 5.23
CA HIS A 66 11.57 3.64 4.47
C HIS A 66 11.37 4.58 3.25
N PRO A 67 12.11 5.70 3.15
CA PRO A 67 11.91 6.69 2.08
C PRO A 67 12.19 6.12 0.67
N ALA A 68 13.03 5.09 0.57
CA ALA A 68 13.30 4.37 -0.68
C ALA A 68 12.09 3.62 -1.27
N LEU A 69 11.02 3.39 -0.47
CA LEU A 69 9.74 2.86 -0.93
C LEU A 69 8.78 3.95 -1.42
N LEU A 70 9.05 5.21 -1.10
CA LEU A 70 8.24 6.36 -1.54
C LEU A 70 8.80 6.97 -2.83
N ASN A 71 10.12 6.92 -3.04
CA ASN A 71 10.79 7.48 -4.21
C ASN A 71 10.46 6.75 -5.53
N ASP A 72 10.05 5.48 -5.48
CA ASP A 72 9.78 4.66 -6.68
C ASP A 72 8.36 4.89 -7.24
N ILE A 73 7.54 5.58 -6.46
CA ILE A 73 6.18 5.90 -6.81
C ILE A 73 6.25 7.32 -7.34
N SER A 74 5.86 7.53 -8.60
CA SER A 74 5.60 8.87 -9.11
C SER A 74 4.38 9.45 -8.40
N THR A 75 4.52 9.82 -7.13
CA THR A 75 3.53 10.59 -6.37
C THR A 75 3.58 12.03 -6.87
N SER A 76 3.15 12.26 -8.11
CA SER A 76 3.02 13.58 -8.72
C SER A 76 1.79 14.34 -8.21
N GLY A 77 1.45 14.23 -6.92
CA GLY A 77 0.23 14.85 -6.39
C GLY A 77 0.20 15.15 -4.91
N TYR A 78 0.92 14.39 -4.09
CA TYR A 78 0.93 14.62 -2.64
C TYR A 78 2.31 14.32 -2.07
N SER A 79 3.19 15.31 -2.19
CA SER A 79 4.33 15.44 -1.30
C SER A 79 3.76 15.60 0.12
N PHE A 80 4.14 14.73 1.03
CA PHE A 80 4.22 15.19 2.42
C PHE A 80 5.33 16.25 2.41
N GLU A 81 4.94 17.53 2.36
CA GLU A 81 5.76 18.58 2.95
C GLU A 81 5.76 18.32 4.46
N ASP A 82 6.54 17.31 4.87
CA ASP A 82 6.99 17.15 6.23
C ASP A 82 8.25 17.99 6.39
N THR A 83 8.09 19.31 6.29
CA THR A 83 9.06 20.24 6.84
C THR A 83 8.97 20.11 8.36
N GLN A 84 9.82 19.20 8.86
CA GLN A 84 10.03 18.81 10.25
C GLN A 84 9.00 17.83 10.81
N SER A 85 9.50 16.61 11.04
CA SER A 85 9.05 15.62 12.02
C SER A 85 8.10 14.53 11.55
N ASN A 86 8.62 13.57 10.79
CA ASN A 86 8.53 12.10 10.90
C ASN A 86 7.24 11.50 11.51
N THR A 87 6.07 12.08 11.27
CA THR A 87 4.82 11.77 11.97
C THR A 87 3.72 11.46 10.97
N VAL A 88 3.31 10.20 10.92
CA VAL A 88 2.17 9.77 10.10
C VAL A 88 0.91 9.88 10.97
N LYS A 89 -0.07 10.68 10.51
CA LYS A 89 -1.43 10.66 11.06
C LYS A 89 -2.23 9.52 10.42
N ALA A 90 -2.63 8.55 11.22
CA ALA A 90 -3.66 7.57 10.88
C ALA A 90 -4.81 7.71 11.90
N LEU A 91 -6.07 7.69 11.43
CA LEU A 91 -7.28 7.74 12.27
C LEU A 91 -7.42 8.97 13.19
N GLY A 92 -6.82 10.11 12.83
CA GLY A 92 -6.90 11.34 13.63
C GLY A 92 -6.05 11.32 14.91
N MET A 93 -5.27 10.26 15.14
CA MET A 93 -4.37 10.16 16.29
C MET A 93 -2.90 10.21 15.85
N LEU A 94 -2.12 10.93 16.64
CA LEU A 94 -0.70 11.19 16.41
C LEU A 94 0.10 10.00 16.96
N TRP A 95 0.71 9.20 16.09
CA TRP A 95 1.58 8.11 16.52
C TRP A 95 3.02 8.63 16.71
N LYS A 96 3.56 8.48 17.92
CA LYS A 96 4.99 8.65 18.23
C LYS A 96 5.53 7.30 18.73
N PRO A 97 6.57 6.74 18.09
CA PRO A 97 7.23 5.54 18.59
C PRO A 97 7.92 5.77 19.95
#